data_AF-A0A7J9SLD1-F1
#
_entry.id   AF-A0A7J9SLD1-F1
#
_cell.length_a   1.000
_cell.length_b   1.000
_cell.length_c   1.000
_cell.angle_alpha   90.00
_cell.angle_beta   90.00
_cell.angle_gamma   90.00
#
_symmetry.space_group_name_H-M   'P 1'
#
loop_
_entity.id
_entity.type
_entity.pdbx_description
1 polymer ?
#
loop_
_entity_poly.entity_id
_entity_poly.type
_entity_poly.pdbx_seq_one_letter_code
_entity_poly.pdbx_strand_id
1 'polypeptide(L)'
;MSVMLDAARVAAGLNVLLLLFVIGIWVNTYREIRAPFTLASMVFAGFLLAENVVALLFYFNAPAMPTVAVRVMMILQILETAGISVLAYVTWQ
;
A
#
# COMPACT_ATOMS: atom_id res chain seq x y z
N MET A 1 18.35 -10.37 -9.98
CA MET A 1 17.37 -10.67 -8.92
C MET A 1 17.32 -9.55 -7.88
N SER A 2 18.44 -8.91 -7.51
CA SER A 2 18.46 -7.80 -6.54
C SER A 2 17.63 -6.58 -6.98
N VAL A 3 17.90 -6.01 -8.16
CA VAL A 3 17.25 -4.76 -8.63
C VAL A 3 15.72 -4.83 -8.61
N MET A 4 15.19 -5.99 -8.97
CA MET A 4 13.75 -6.25 -9.03
C MET A 4 13.14 -6.41 -7.63
N LEU A 5 13.85 -7.08 -6.73
CA LEU A 5 13.46 -7.18 -5.33
C LEU A 5 13.57 -5.82 -4.61
N ASP A 6 14.58 -5.03 -4.95
CA ASP A 6 14.79 -3.68 -4.40
C ASP A 6 13.68 -2.74 -4.88
N ALA A 7 13.32 -2.79 -6.16
CA ALA A 7 12.18 -2.05 -6.69
C ALA A 7 10.87 -2.45 -5.99
N ALA A 8 10.63 -3.75 -5.80
CA ALA A 8 9.45 -4.24 -5.10
C ALA A 8 9.39 -3.77 -3.63
N ARG A 9 10.53 -3.79 -2.92
CA ARG A 9 10.64 -3.28 -1.55
C ARG A 9 10.37 -1.79 -1.46
N VAL A 10 10.94 -1.00 -2.38
CA VAL A 10 10.72 0.45 -2.40
C VAL A 10 9.26 0.77 -2.69
N ALA A 11 8.65 0.10 -3.67
CA ALA A 11 7.23 0.29 -3.99
C ALA A 11 6.31 -0.10 -2.82
N ALA A 12 6.52 -1.27 -2.21
CA ALA A 12 5.73 -1.71 -1.06
C ALA A 12 5.91 -0.76 0.14
N GLY A 13 7.14 -0.32 0.42
CA GLY A 13 7.43 0.66 1.47
C GLY A 13 6.73 2.00 1.23
N LEU A 14 6.72 2.47 -0.02
CA LEU A 14 6.04 3.71 -0.38
C LEU A 14 4.52 3.58 -0.25
N ASN A 15 3.93 2.44 -0.66
CA ASN A 15 2.51 2.16 -0.49
C ASN A 15 2.11 2.19 0.98
N VAL A 16 2.89 1.55 1.86
CA VAL A 16 2.66 1.58 3.32
C VAL A 16 2.61 3.03 3.83
N LEU A 17 3.59 3.86 3.46
CA LEU A 17 3.63 5.26 3.90
C LEU A 17 2.44 6.07 3.39
N LEU A 18 2.09 5.93 2.11
CA LEU A 18 0.97 6.64 1.51
C LEU A 18 -0.38 6.20 2.11
N LEU A 19 -0.56 4.90 2.35
CA LEU A 19 -1.79 4.38 2.96
C LEU A 19 -1.94 4.85 4.41
N LEU A 20 -0.85 4.85 5.20
CA LEU A 20 -0.88 5.39 6.56
C LEU A 20 -1.26 6.88 6.57
N PHE A 21 -0.73 7.65 5.60
CA PHE A 21 -1.07 9.06 5.44
C PHE A 21 -2.56 9.27 5.13
N VAL A 22 -3.09 8.57 4.13
CA VAL A 22 -4.50 8.69 3.72
C VAL A 22 -5.46 8.23 4.83
N ILE A 23 -5.17 7.09 5.46
CA ILE A 23 -5.95 6.60 6.61
C ILE A 23 -5.91 7.63 7.75
N GLY A 24 -4.76 8.24 8.02
CA GLY A 24 -4.63 9.29 9.04
C GLY A 24 -5.57 10.47 8.79
N ILE A 25 -5.66 10.94 7.54
CA ILE A 25 -6.60 12.00 7.15
C ILE A 25 -8.05 11.53 7.35
N TRP A 26 -8.41 10.35 6.84
CA TRP A 26 -9.76 9.82 6.94
C TRP A 26 -10.22 9.56 8.36
N VAL A 27 -9.32 9.18 9.27
CA VAL A 27 -9.65 9.04 10.70
C VAL A 27 -10.10 10.38 11.27
N ASN A 28 -9.42 11.48 10.92
CA ASN A 28 -9.82 12.82 11.35
C ASN A 28 -11.15 13.22 10.71
N THR A 29 -11.29 13.04 9.39
CA THR A 29 -12.54 13.32 8.66
C THR A 29 -13.73 12.52 9.19
N TYR A 30 -13.53 11.24 9.52
CA TYR A 30 -14.59 10.38 10.04
C TYR A 30 -15.06 10.81 11.43
N ARG A 31 -14.16 11.31 12.28
CA ARG A 31 -14.54 11.83 13.61
C ARG A 31 -15.47 13.03 13.51
N GLU A 32 -15.33 13.84 12.47
CA GLU A 32 -16.13 15.04 12.23
C GLU A 32 -17.43 14.71 11.48
N ILE A 33 -17.33 14.06 10.32
CA ILE A 33 -18.46 13.89 9.38
C ILE A 33 -19.21 12.58 9.61
N ARG A 34 -18.53 11.54 10.12
CA ARG A 34 -19.07 10.18 10.35
C ARG A 34 -19.71 9.54 9.12
N ALA A 35 -19.24 9.90 7.92
CA ALA A 35 -19.76 9.35 6.68
C ALA A 35 -19.45 7.84 6.59
N PRO A 36 -20.44 6.98 6.27
CA PRO A 36 -20.23 5.53 6.17
C PRO A 36 -19.25 5.17 5.03
N PHE A 37 -19.22 5.97 3.97
CA PHE A 37 -18.27 5.76 2.86
C PHE A 37 -16.81 5.89 3.34
N THR A 38 -16.49 6.89 4.16
CA THR A 38 -15.14 7.06 4.73
C THR A 38 -14.70 5.85 5.56
N LEU A 39 -15.62 5.26 6.32
CA LEU A 39 -15.33 4.03 7.07
C LEU A 39 -15.04 2.85 6.13
N ALA A 40 -15.84 2.67 5.08
CA ALA A 40 -15.62 1.63 4.08
C ALA A 40 -14.26 1.81 3.37
N SER A 41 -13.92 3.05 2.98
CA SER A 41 -12.63 3.39 2.39
C SER A 41 -11.46 3.10 3.33
N MET A 42 -11.58 3.41 4.62
CA MET A 42 -10.55 3.08 5.62
C MET A 42 -10.35 1.57 5.77
N VAL A 43 -11.42 0.77 5.79
CA VAL A 43 -11.32 -0.70 5.86
C VAL A 43 -10.61 -1.24 4.61
N PHE A 44 -10.99 -0.77 3.43
CA PHE A 44 -10.36 -1.17 2.18
C PHE A 44 -8.86 -0.80 2.14
N ALA A 45 -8.52 0.44 2.50
CA ALA A 45 -7.12 0.86 2.60
C ALA A 45 -6.35 0.08 3.67
N GLY A 46 -7.01 -0.34 4.75
CA GLY A 46 -6.42 -1.21 5.76
C GLY A 46 -6.04 -2.59 5.23
N PHE A 47 -6.84 -3.17 4.33
CA PHE A 47 -6.48 -4.44 3.67
C PHE A 47 -5.30 -4.28 2.72
N LEU A 48 -5.27 -3.21 1.92
CA LEU A 48 -4.11 -2.89 1.08
C LEU A 48 -2.85 -2.65 1.91
N LEU A 49 -2.98 -1.99 3.07
CA LEU A 49 -1.87 -1.76 3.98
C LEU A 49 -1.32 -3.09 4.52
N ALA A 50 -2.21 -3.99 4.95
CA ALA A 50 -1.83 -5.32 5.41
C ALA A 50 -1.14 -6.12 4.30
N GLU A 51 -1.64 -6.07 3.06
CA GLU A 51 -1.00 -6.71 1.91
C GLU A 51 0.44 -6.23 1.72
N ASN A 52 0.67 -4.91 1.67
CA ASN A 52 1.99 -4.35 1.46
C ASN A 52 2.96 -4.64 2.61
N VAL A 53 2.47 -4.60 3.87
CA VAL A 53 3.28 -4.97 5.03
C VAL A 53 3.70 -6.45 4.95
N VAL A 54 2.76 -7.34 4.61
CA VAL A 54 3.07 -8.76 4.43
C VAL A 54 4.07 -8.95 3.29
N ALA A 55 3.89 -8.27 2.16
CA ALA A 55 4.84 -8.32 1.03
C ALA A 55 6.25 -7.91 1.46
N LEU A 56 6.41 -6.84 2.23
CA LEU A 56 7.70 -6.44 2.80
C LEU A 56 8.29 -7.51 3.70
N LEU A 57 7.50 -8.10 4.60
CA LEU A 57 7.96 -9.19 5.47
C LEU A 57 8.51 -10.36 4.65
N PHE A 58 7.85 -10.74 3.56
CA PHE A 58 8.34 -11.76 2.64
C PHE A 58 9.63 -11.31 1.92
N TYR A 59 9.72 -10.08 1.44
CA TYR A 59 10.93 -9.60 0.77
C TYR A 59 12.16 -9.53 1.68
N PHE A 60 11.99 -9.39 2.99
CA PHE A 60 13.09 -9.39 3.96
C PHE A 60 13.43 -10.77 4.52
N ASN A 61 12.45 -11.66 4.69
CA ASN A 61 12.62 -12.91 5.45
C ASN A 61 12.44 -14.20 4.63
N ALA A 62 11.97 -14.14 3.38
CA ALA A 62 11.52 -15.34 2.70
C ALA A 62 12.64 -16.26 2.19
N PRO A 63 12.48 -17.60 2.31
CA PRO A 63 13.27 -18.57 1.57
C PRO A 63 12.99 -18.45 0.06
N ALA A 64 13.84 -19.10 -0.76
CA ALA A 64 13.85 -18.98 -2.23
C ALA A 64 12.45 -18.89 -2.88
N MET A 65 12.01 -17.66 -3.18
CA MET A 65 10.75 -17.41 -3.87
C MET A 65 10.95 -17.56 -5.39
N PRO A 66 9.97 -18.13 -6.12
CA PRO A 66 10.02 -18.17 -7.57
C PRO A 66 10.11 -16.75 -8.15
N THR A 67 11.05 -16.53 -9.07
CA THR A 67 11.28 -15.23 -9.73
C THR A 67 10.01 -14.65 -10.35
N VAL A 68 9.13 -15.50 -10.87
CA VAL A 68 7.86 -15.08 -11.49
C VAL A 68 6.92 -14.46 -10.45
N ALA A 69 6.83 -15.04 -9.25
CA ALA A 69 5.99 -14.52 -8.17
C ALA A 69 6.44 -13.12 -7.73
N VAL A 70 7.76 -12.93 -7.55
CA VAL A 70 8.34 -11.62 -7.23
C VAL A 70 8.05 -10.60 -8.35
N ARG A 71 8.01 -11.03 -9.62
CA ARG A 71 7.72 -10.14 -10.75
C ARG A 71 6.31 -9.62 -10.75
N VAL A 72 5.36 -10.53 -10.58
CA VAL A 72 3.96 -10.18 -10.59
C VAL A 72 3.65 -9.27 -9.41
N MET A 73 4.13 -9.61 -8.20
CA MET A 73 3.94 -8.77 -7.02
C MET A 73 4.56 -7.38 -7.19
N MET A 74 5.79 -7.28 -7.70
CA MET A 74 6.43 -5.99 -7.96
C MET A 74 5.58 -5.11 -8.90
N ILE A 75 5.03 -5.68 -9.98
CA ILE A 75 4.20 -4.92 -10.91
C ILE A 75 2.92 -4.44 -10.22
N LEU A 76 2.26 -5.31 -9.44
CA LEU A 76 1.08 -4.94 -8.66
C LEU A 76 1.40 -3.81 -7.69
N GLN A 77 2.49 -3.92 -6.93
CA GLN A 77 2.94 -2.89 -6.00
C GLN A 77 3.15 -1.54 -6.70
N ILE A 78 3.78 -1.52 -7.87
CA ILE A 78 4.03 -0.28 -8.64
C ILE A 78 2.71 0.35 -9.12
N LEU A 79 1.79 -0.47 -9.65
CA LEU A 79 0.47 0.01 -10.07
C LEU A 79 -0.32 0.55 -8.89
N GLU A 80 -0.25 -0.15 -7.75
CA GLU A 80 -0.86 0.28 -6.51
C GLU A 80 -0.24 1.59 -6.02
N THR A 81 1.08 1.77 -6.10
CA THR A 81 1.74 3.04 -5.77
C THR A 81 1.17 4.20 -6.57
N ALA A 82 0.98 4.01 -7.88
CA ALA A 82 0.37 5.03 -8.72
C ALA A 82 -1.07 5.34 -8.27
N GLY A 83 -1.87 4.30 -8.01
CA GLY A 83 -3.25 4.44 -7.54
C GLY A 83 -3.36 5.15 -6.18
N ILE A 84 -2.57 4.73 -5.19
CA ILE A 84 -2.57 5.34 -3.85
C ILE A 84 -2.01 6.77 -3.93
N SER A 85 -1.04 7.05 -4.78
CA SER A 85 -0.53 8.42 -4.95
C SER A 85 -1.62 9.36 -5.45
N VAL A 86 -2.43 8.93 -6.41
CA VAL A 86 -3.60 9.70 -6.87
C VAL A 86 -4.62 9.85 -5.74
N LEU A 87 -4.92 8.77 -5.01
CA LEU A 87 -5.82 8.80 -3.87
C LEU A 87 -5.35 9.77 -2.77
N ALA A 88 -4.06 9.76 -2.47
CA ALA A 88 -3.43 10.63 -1.48
C ALA A 88 -3.48 12.09 -1.91
N TYR A 89 -3.17 12.37 -3.18
CA TYR A 89 -3.27 13.71 -3.75
C TYR A 89 -4.70 14.26 -3.65
N VAL A 90 -5.71 13.46 -4.06
CA VAL A 90 -7.12 13.87 -3.99
C VAL A 90 -7.63 13.99 -2.56
N THR A 91 -7.13 13.18 -1.63
CA THR A 91 -7.51 13.27 -0.21
C THR A 91 -6.89 14.49 0.48
N TRP A 92 -5.75 14.98 -0.02
CA TRP A 92 -5.08 16.16 0.52
C TRP A 92 -5.63 17.48 -0.01
N GLN A 93 -6.14 17.50 -1.24
CA GLN A 93 -6.81 18.64 -1.87
C GLN A 93 -8.06 19.04 -1.09
#